data_AF-A0A4R8L1R6-F1
#
_entry.id   AF-A0A4R8L1R6-F1
#
_cell.length_a   1.000
_cell.length_b   1.000
_cell.length_c   1.000
_cell.angle_alpha   90.00
_cell.angle_beta   90.00
_cell.angle_gamma   90.00
#
_symmetry.space_group_name_H-M   'P 1'
#
loop_
_entity.id
_entity.type
_entity.pdbx_description
1 polymer ?
#
loop_
_entity_poly.entity_id
_entity_poly.type
_entity_poly.pdbx_seq_one_letter_code
_entity_poly.pdbx_strand_id
1 'polypeptide(L)'
;MLEKPITRLALDTPHDMFEKLKWEEARLVESWSVYDSFNFIVTAHHLYVDWLKSDSASADQIARKAELPQGAKDVFRAVIDVSNGSKHWKMTNKHSLEAQVIVKMERPLIGCWFAYFQNKPMAYFDFSGYSLSMAELSAFVVHYFEWILSGDGLPFPVELTANLDALRMPSTS
;
A
#
# COMPACT_ATOMS: atom_id res chain seq x y z
N MET A 1 35.85 -9.24 18.39
CA MET A 1 34.48 -8.70 18.39
C MET A 1 33.55 -9.85 18.08
N LEU A 2 32.53 -10.13 18.91
CA LEU A 2 31.51 -11.12 18.59
C LEU A 2 30.60 -10.53 17.52
N GLU A 3 30.52 -11.18 16.36
CA GLU A 3 29.49 -10.86 15.37
C GLU A 3 28.10 -11.07 15.99
N LYS A 4 27.22 -10.08 15.81
CA LYS A 4 25.83 -10.21 16.26
C LYS A 4 25.15 -11.30 15.42
N PRO A 5 24.31 -12.15 16.03
CA PRO A 5 23.62 -13.20 15.29
C PRO A 5 22.71 -12.58 14.22
N ILE A 6 22.61 -13.26 13.07
CA ILE A 6 21.66 -12.89 12.02
C ILE A 6 20.25 -13.21 12.54
N THR A 7 19.44 -12.18 12.80
CA THR A 7 18.06 -12.30 13.29
C THR A 7 17.04 -12.07 12.17
N ARG A 8 17.31 -12.59 10.97
CA ARG A 8 16.47 -12.38 9.77
C ARG A 8 15.96 -13.71 9.23
N LEU A 9 14.71 -13.71 8.76
CA LEU A 9 14.05 -14.87 8.17
C LEU A 9 14.03 -14.68 6.65
N ALA A 10 15.13 -15.05 5.97
CA ALA A 10 15.32 -15.24 4.51
C ALA A 10 14.64 -14.28 3.50
N LEU A 11 14.13 -13.13 3.95
CA LEU A 11 13.66 -12.00 3.15
C LEU A 11 14.74 -10.95 3.33
N ASP A 12 15.64 -10.87 2.36
CA ASP A 12 16.90 -10.13 2.50
C ASP A 12 16.98 -8.94 1.53
N THR A 13 16.14 -8.93 0.49
CA THR A 13 16.11 -7.88 -0.54
C THR A 13 14.71 -7.23 -0.68
N PRO A 14 14.62 -5.98 -1.16
CA PRO A 14 13.34 -5.38 -1.50
C PRO A 14 12.51 -6.23 -2.47
N HIS A 15 13.20 -7.02 -3.32
CA HIS A 15 12.57 -7.97 -4.22
C HIS A 15 11.89 -9.12 -3.46
N ASP A 16 12.53 -9.71 -2.44
CA ASP A 16 11.92 -10.77 -1.63
C ASP A 16 10.66 -10.28 -0.91
N MET A 17 10.71 -9.07 -0.36
CA MET A 17 9.55 -8.42 0.25
C MET A 17 8.44 -8.14 -0.75
N PHE A 18 8.80 -7.83 -2.00
CA PHE A 18 7.84 -7.64 -3.08
C PHE A 18 7.20 -8.95 -3.55
N GLU A 19 7.96 -10.05 -3.65
CA GLU A 19 7.39 -11.38 -3.92
C GLU A 19 6.40 -11.81 -2.83
N LYS A 20 6.73 -11.54 -1.56
CA LYS A 20 5.79 -11.73 -0.44
C LYS A 20 4.52 -10.89 -0.62
N LEU A 21 4.66 -9.62 -1.02
CA LEU A 21 3.52 -8.73 -1.22
C LEU A 21 2.58 -9.24 -2.33
N LYS A 22 3.13 -9.72 -3.45
CA LYS A 22 2.34 -10.37 -4.53
C LYS A 22 1.65 -11.64 -4.05
N TRP A 23 2.33 -12.45 -3.23
CA TRP A 23 1.71 -13.64 -2.63
C TRP A 23 0.53 -13.28 -1.73
N GLU A 24 0.62 -12.20 -0.96
CA GLU A 24 -0.47 -11.72 -0.11
C GLU A 24 -1.62 -11.12 -0.92
N GLU A 25 -1.33 -10.40 -2.00
CA GLU A 25 -2.35 -9.93 -2.94
C GLU A 25 -3.11 -11.10 -3.57
N ALA A 26 -2.40 -12.13 -4.05
CA ALA A 26 -3.04 -13.31 -4.65
C ALA A 26 -4.02 -13.97 -3.66
N ARG A 27 -3.68 -14.03 -2.37
CA ARG A 27 -4.58 -14.53 -1.32
C ARG A 27 -5.79 -13.63 -1.09
N LEU A 28 -5.59 -12.31 -1.07
CA LEU A 28 -6.69 -11.34 -1.00
C LEU A 28 -7.66 -11.50 -2.18
N VAL A 29 -7.11 -11.77 -3.36
CA VAL A 29 -7.87 -11.97 -4.59
C VAL A 29 -8.59 -13.31 -4.62
N GLU A 30 -8.03 -14.36 -4.02
CA GLU A 30 -8.67 -15.67 -3.94
C GLU A 30 -9.81 -15.69 -2.90
N SER A 31 -9.56 -15.13 -1.72
CA SER A 31 -10.55 -15.09 -0.64
C SER A 31 -10.24 -13.97 0.33
N TRP A 32 -11.00 -12.88 0.23
CA TRP A 32 -10.85 -11.78 1.17
C TRP A 32 -11.01 -12.21 2.64
N SER A 33 -10.06 -11.77 3.47
CA SER A 33 -10.15 -11.83 4.93
C SER A 33 -9.48 -10.62 5.58
N VAL A 34 -9.87 -10.31 6.81
CA VAL A 34 -9.25 -9.24 7.60
C VAL A 34 -7.78 -9.54 7.89
N TYR A 35 -7.42 -10.82 8.07
CA TYR A 35 -6.04 -11.23 8.33
C TYR A 35 -5.15 -11.03 7.11
N ASP A 36 -5.62 -11.42 5.92
CA ASP A 36 -4.88 -11.22 4.68
C ASP A 36 -4.76 -9.72 4.36
N SER A 37 -5.80 -8.93 4.67
CA SER A 37 -5.76 -7.46 4.50
C SER A 37 -4.73 -6.82 5.42
N PHE A 38 -4.70 -7.22 6.70
CA PHE A 38 -3.71 -6.75 7.66
C PHE A 38 -2.29 -7.10 7.22
N ASN A 39 -2.05 -8.36 6.84
CA ASN A 39 -0.75 -8.82 6.39
C ASN A 39 -0.25 -8.03 5.18
N PHE A 40 -1.09 -7.86 4.16
CA PHE A 40 -0.76 -7.07 2.97
C PHE A 40 -0.39 -5.62 3.32
N ILE A 41 -1.23 -4.94 4.13
CA ILE A 41 -0.99 -3.54 4.52
C ILE A 41 0.33 -3.40 5.29
N VAL A 42 0.62 -4.32 6.22
CA VAL A 42 1.85 -4.31 7.00
C VAL A 42 3.07 -4.54 6.10
N THR A 43 3.01 -5.48 5.15
CA THR A 43 4.07 -5.72 4.18
C THR A 43 4.30 -4.52 3.28
N ALA A 44 3.23 -3.93 2.73
CA ALA A 44 3.30 -2.73 1.90
C ALA A 44 3.92 -1.54 2.66
N HIS A 45 3.52 -1.34 3.92
CA HIS A 45 4.10 -0.34 4.81
C HIS A 45 5.61 -0.55 4.98
N HIS A 46 6.06 -1.77 5.33
CA HIS A 46 7.48 -2.04 5.53
C HIS A 46 8.27 -1.87 4.23
N LEU A 47 7.76 -2.37 3.11
CA LEU A 47 8.42 -2.21 1.81
C LEU A 47 8.55 -0.72 1.42
N TYR A 48 7.50 0.07 1.62
CA TYR A 48 7.51 1.49 1.30
C TYR A 48 8.36 2.33 2.27
N VAL A 49 8.23 2.13 3.58
CA VAL A 49 8.82 3.01 4.59
C VAL A 49 10.25 2.61 4.93
N ASP A 50 10.50 1.32 5.12
CA ASP A 50 11.77 0.85 5.68
C ASP A 50 12.73 0.44 4.56
N TRP A 51 12.26 -0.35 3.60
CA TRP A 51 13.12 -0.99 2.60
C TRP A 51 13.49 -0.04 1.45
N LEU A 52 12.59 0.83 1.04
CA LEU A 52 12.88 1.93 0.11
C LEU A 52 13.50 3.16 0.80
N LYS A 53 14.06 2.99 2.01
CA LYS A 53 14.86 4.01 2.72
C LYS A 53 16.14 3.45 3.33
N SER A 54 16.31 2.13 3.38
CA SER A 54 17.53 1.47 3.87
C SER A 54 18.63 1.45 2.83
N ASP A 55 19.83 1.07 3.26
CA ASP A 55 21.02 0.88 2.42
C ASP A 55 20.83 -0.14 1.27
N SER A 56 19.71 -0.87 1.24
CA SER A 56 19.32 -1.81 0.18
C SER A 56 18.59 -1.16 -1.00
N ALA A 57 18.19 0.11 -0.91
CA ALA A 57 17.54 0.82 -2.02
C ALA A 57 18.58 1.43 -2.97
N SER A 58 18.39 1.24 -4.28
CA SER A 58 19.19 1.92 -5.31
C SER A 58 18.84 3.40 -5.43
N ALA A 59 19.78 4.20 -5.96
CA ALA A 59 19.54 5.62 -6.23
C ALA A 59 18.33 5.86 -7.15
N ASP A 60 18.14 5.00 -8.15
CA ASP A 60 17.01 5.09 -9.08
C ASP A 60 15.68 4.82 -8.40
N GLN A 61 15.62 3.84 -7.48
CA GLN A 61 14.42 3.59 -6.67
C GLN A 61 14.08 4.79 -5.79
N ILE A 62 15.09 5.42 -5.18
CA ILE A 62 14.89 6.62 -4.36
C ILE A 62 14.38 7.79 -5.21
N ALA A 63 14.97 8.00 -6.39
CA ALA A 63 14.54 9.04 -7.33
C ALA A 63 13.09 8.81 -7.80
N ARG A 64 12.75 7.60 -8.24
CA ARG A 64 11.38 7.21 -8.61
C ARG A 64 10.39 7.48 -7.49
N LYS A 65 10.76 7.17 -6.24
CA LYS A 65 9.94 7.45 -5.06
C LYS A 65 9.71 8.95 -4.83
N ALA A 66 10.69 9.81 -5.15
CA ALA A 66 10.52 11.25 -5.02
C ALA A 66 9.49 11.80 -6.03
N GLU A 67 9.46 11.21 -7.23
CA GLU A 67 8.62 11.59 -8.38
C GLU A 67 7.16 11.11 -8.28
N LEU A 68 6.72 10.46 -7.18
CA LEU A 68 5.32 10.06 -7.08
C LEU A 68 4.40 11.29 -7.19
N PRO A 69 3.33 11.22 -8.01
CA PRO A 69 2.29 12.24 -8.00
C PRO A 69 1.56 12.24 -6.64
N GLN A 70 0.92 13.37 -6.30
CA GLN A 70 0.31 13.55 -4.97
C GLN A 70 -0.72 12.46 -4.63
N GLY A 71 -1.58 12.06 -5.57
CA GLY A 71 -2.54 10.98 -5.35
C GLY A 71 -1.86 9.66 -4.95
N ALA A 72 -0.77 9.29 -5.62
CA ALA A 72 -0.01 8.09 -5.28
C ALA A 72 0.65 8.22 -3.89
N LYS A 73 1.17 9.41 -3.55
CA LYS A 73 1.70 9.69 -2.20
C LYS A 73 0.61 9.52 -1.13
N ASP A 74 -0.62 9.93 -1.42
CA ASP A 74 -1.76 9.81 -0.51
C ASP A 74 -2.16 8.34 -0.31
N VAL A 75 -2.11 7.49 -1.35
CA VAL A 75 -2.33 6.04 -1.20
C VAL A 75 -1.33 5.43 -0.20
N PHE A 76 -0.03 5.73 -0.34
CA PHE A 76 0.96 5.20 0.60
C PHE A 76 0.83 5.80 1.99
N ARG A 77 0.36 7.05 2.11
CA ARG A 77 0.03 7.62 3.41
C ARG A 77 -1.15 6.90 4.05
N ALA A 78 -2.18 6.55 3.28
CA ALA A 78 -3.30 5.72 3.77
C ALA A 78 -2.80 4.34 4.26
N VAL A 79 -1.91 3.68 3.52
CA VAL A 79 -1.27 2.42 3.96
C VAL A 79 -0.55 2.59 5.30
N ILE A 80 0.19 3.71 5.48
CA ILE A 80 0.86 4.03 6.74
C ILE A 80 -0.17 4.22 7.88
N ASP A 81 -1.25 4.96 7.65
CA ASP A 81 -2.29 5.21 8.63
C ASP A 81 -2.97 3.91 9.07
N VAL A 82 -3.37 3.04 8.14
CA VAL A 82 -3.99 1.74 8.46
C VAL A 82 -3.02 0.85 9.23
N SER A 83 -1.76 0.76 8.79
CA SER A 83 -0.72 -0.03 9.47
C SER A 83 -0.54 0.45 10.91
N ASN A 84 -0.37 1.75 11.12
CA ASN A 84 -0.16 2.33 12.44
C ASN A 84 -1.40 2.19 13.34
N GLY A 85 -2.59 2.47 12.80
CA GLY A 85 -3.86 2.31 13.51
C GLY A 85 -4.10 0.87 13.94
N SER A 86 -3.79 -0.10 13.07
CA SER A 86 -3.97 -1.53 13.35
C SER A 86 -2.93 -2.07 14.33
N LYS A 87 -1.69 -1.55 14.31
CA LYS A 87 -0.61 -1.96 15.23
C LYS A 87 -0.79 -1.40 16.65
N HIS A 88 -1.20 -0.13 16.76
CA HIS A 88 -1.15 0.60 18.04
C HIS A 88 -2.50 0.71 18.75
N TRP A 89 -3.59 0.15 18.20
CA TRP A 89 -4.99 0.22 18.69
C TRP A 89 -5.58 1.65 18.72
N LYS A 90 -4.76 2.66 18.98
CA LYS A 90 -5.05 4.08 18.86
C LYS A 90 -3.79 4.80 18.40
N MET A 91 -3.91 5.64 17.37
CA MET A 91 -2.81 6.50 16.95
C MET A 91 -2.64 7.63 17.96
N THR A 92 -1.50 7.67 18.66
CA THR A 92 -1.20 8.65 19.71
C THR A 92 -0.01 9.55 19.39
N ASN A 93 0.78 9.18 18.38
CA ASN A 93 1.93 9.96 17.94
C ASN A 93 1.47 11.21 17.17
N LYS A 94 1.86 12.40 17.65
CA LYS A 94 1.45 13.70 17.09
C LYS A 94 1.74 13.83 15.59
N HIS A 95 2.95 13.48 15.15
CA HIS A 95 3.33 13.56 13.74
C HIS A 95 2.48 12.63 12.86
N SER A 96 2.12 11.45 13.38
CA SER A 96 1.26 10.51 12.64
C SER A 96 -0.19 11.03 12.55
N LEU A 97 -0.69 11.69 13.60
CA LEU A 97 -2.00 12.33 13.60
C LEU A 97 -2.07 13.53 12.65
N GLU A 98 -1.05 14.38 12.64
CA GLU A 98 -0.99 15.56 11.75
C GLU A 98 -0.87 15.19 10.28
N ALA A 99 -0.28 14.02 9.99
CA ALA A 99 -0.07 13.55 8.63
C ALA A 99 -1.11 12.54 8.14
N GLN A 100 -2.13 12.25 8.95
CA GLN A 100 -3.18 11.29 8.64
C GLN A 100 -4.03 11.78 7.44
N VAL A 101 -4.27 10.90 6.48
CA VAL A 101 -5.12 11.16 5.30
C VAL A 101 -6.40 10.33 5.30
N ILE A 102 -6.43 9.20 6.01
CA ILE A 102 -7.66 8.41 6.15
C ILE A 102 -8.68 9.20 6.94
N VAL A 103 -9.79 9.49 6.26
CA VAL A 103 -10.96 10.17 6.82
C VAL A 103 -11.95 9.15 7.36
N LYS A 104 -12.14 8.05 6.63
CA LYS A 104 -13.12 7.01 6.97
C LYS A 104 -12.65 5.65 6.47
N MET A 105 -12.91 4.62 7.27
CA MET A 105 -12.95 3.25 6.78
C MET A 105 -14.38 2.76 6.90
N GLU A 106 -14.98 2.36 5.79
CA GLU A 106 -16.31 1.77 5.83
C GLU A 106 -16.26 0.32 6.33
N ARG A 107 -17.35 -0.14 6.93
CA ARG A 107 -17.51 -1.57 7.24
C ARG A 107 -17.41 -2.37 5.94
N PRO A 108 -17.06 -3.67 5.99
CA PRO A 108 -17.05 -4.49 4.78
C PRO A 108 -18.39 -4.41 4.05
N LEU A 109 -18.36 -4.01 2.77
CA LEU A 109 -19.54 -3.84 1.90
C LEU A 109 -19.29 -4.48 0.53
N ILE A 110 -20.37 -4.83 -0.18
CA ILE A 110 -20.31 -5.15 -1.61
C ILE A 110 -20.53 -3.83 -2.37
N GLY A 111 -19.44 -3.12 -2.68
CA GLY A 111 -19.49 -1.78 -3.28
C GLY A 111 -18.68 -1.62 -4.58
N CYS A 112 -17.97 -2.65 -5.03
CA CYS A 112 -17.15 -2.64 -6.24
C CYS A 112 -17.37 -3.94 -7.03
N TRP A 113 -17.04 -3.91 -8.33
CA TRP A 113 -17.17 -5.08 -9.21
C TRP A 113 -16.49 -6.32 -8.64
N PHE A 114 -15.34 -6.14 -8.01
CA PHE A 114 -14.56 -7.23 -7.43
C PHE A 114 -15.26 -7.90 -6.23
N ALA A 115 -15.77 -7.09 -5.31
CA ALA A 115 -16.56 -7.57 -4.17
C ALA A 115 -17.86 -8.27 -4.64
N TYR A 116 -18.47 -7.78 -5.72
CA TYR A 116 -19.64 -8.40 -6.34
C TYR A 116 -19.30 -9.78 -6.94
N PHE A 117 -18.22 -9.87 -7.71
CA PHE A 117 -17.76 -11.12 -8.32
C PHE A 117 -17.42 -12.20 -7.28
N GLN A 118 -16.76 -11.81 -6.18
CA GLN A 118 -16.47 -12.74 -5.09
C GLN A 118 -17.68 -13.07 -4.21
N ASN A 119 -18.77 -12.29 -4.31
CA ASN A 119 -19.88 -12.29 -3.36
C ASN A 119 -19.39 -12.17 -1.90
N LYS A 120 -18.40 -11.30 -1.66
CA LYS A 120 -17.79 -11.07 -0.35
C LYS A 120 -17.65 -9.58 -0.07
N PRO A 121 -18.09 -9.10 1.11
CA PRO A 121 -17.93 -7.70 1.48
C PRO A 121 -16.44 -7.38 1.73
N MET A 122 -15.98 -6.22 1.25
CA MET A 122 -14.59 -5.76 1.39
C MET A 122 -14.52 -4.40 2.08
N ALA A 123 -13.39 -4.12 2.74
CA ALA A 123 -13.13 -2.80 3.33
C ALA A 123 -12.94 -1.73 2.24
N TYR A 124 -13.42 -0.51 2.53
CA TYR A 124 -13.21 0.69 1.73
C TYR A 124 -12.46 1.74 2.54
N PHE A 125 -11.59 2.48 1.87
CA PHE A 125 -10.71 3.49 2.42
C PHE A 125 -11.01 4.84 1.76
N ASP A 126 -11.56 5.78 2.51
CA ASP A 126 -11.77 7.15 2.05
C ASP A 126 -10.62 8.03 2.55
N PHE A 127 -9.90 8.64 1.61
CA PHE A 127 -8.75 9.50 1.90
C PHE A 127 -8.49 10.47 0.75
N SER A 128 -8.10 11.71 1.05
CA SER A 128 -7.65 12.71 0.06
C SER A 128 -8.52 12.85 -1.21
N GLY A 129 -9.84 12.67 -1.09
CA GLY A 129 -10.76 12.74 -2.24
C GLY A 129 -10.88 11.46 -3.08
N TYR A 130 -10.34 10.34 -2.61
CA TYR A 130 -10.47 9.00 -3.20
C TYR A 130 -11.27 8.08 -2.28
N SER A 131 -11.91 7.07 -2.87
CA SER A 131 -12.48 5.93 -2.16
C SER A 131 -12.03 4.65 -2.85
N LEU A 132 -11.19 3.86 -2.17
CA LEU A 132 -10.64 2.62 -2.72
C LEU A 132 -11.15 1.44 -1.90
N SER A 133 -11.57 0.37 -2.57
CA SER A 133 -11.69 -0.95 -1.95
C SER A 133 -10.31 -1.55 -1.64
N MET A 134 -10.27 -2.57 -0.78
CA MET A 134 -9.03 -3.31 -0.52
C MET A 134 -8.40 -3.92 -1.78
N ALA A 135 -9.21 -4.36 -2.75
CA ALA A 135 -8.71 -4.88 -4.03
C ALA A 135 -8.06 -3.79 -4.90
N GLU A 136 -8.71 -2.62 -5.01
CA GLU A 136 -8.16 -1.51 -5.77
C GLU A 136 -6.87 -0.98 -5.14
N LEU A 137 -6.84 -0.87 -3.80
CA LEU A 137 -5.65 -0.49 -3.06
C LEU A 137 -4.53 -1.51 -3.25
N SER A 138 -4.81 -2.82 -3.14
CA SER A 138 -3.78 -3.84 -3.29
C SER A 138 -3.19 -3.87 -4.69
N ALA A 139 -4.05 -3.81 -5.72
CA ALA A 139 -3.62 -3.79 -7.12
C ALA A 139 -2.76 -2.56 -7.44
N PHE A 140 -3.17 -1.37 -6.99
CA PHE A 140 -2.37 -0.15 -7.16
C PHE A 140 -0.99 -0.28 -6.50
N VAL A 141 -0.96 -0.77 -5.27
CA VAL A 141 0.28 -0.95 -4.49
C VAL A 141 1.22 -1.95 -5.16
N VAL A 142 0.71 -3.09 -5.65
CA VAL A 142 1.52 -4.09 -6.35
C VAL A 142 2.11 -3.50 -7.63
N HIS A 143 1.29 -2.89 -8.50
CA HIS A 143 1.79 -2.30 -9.74
C HIS A 143 2.77 -1.14 -9.52
N TYR A 144 2.60 -0.37 -8.45
CA TYR A 144 3.61 0.61 -8.04
C TYR A 144 4.96 -0.05 -7.76
N PHE A 145 4.97 -1.15 -7.00
CA PHE A 145 6.21 -1.84 -6.67
C PHE A 145 6.83 -2.57 -7.87
N GLU A 146 6.01 -3.05 -8.81
CA GLU A 146 6.52 -3.52 -10.11
C GLU A 146 7.27 -2.41 -10.85
N TRP A 147 6.70 -1.21 -10.93
CA TRP A 147 7.35 -0.08 -11.59
C TRP A 147 8.62 0.39 -10.87
N ILE A 148 8.62 0.47 -9.54
CA ILE A 148 9.79 0.96 -8.81
C ILE A 148 10.95 -0.06 -8.80
N LEU A 149 10.65 -1.36 -8.81
CA LEU A 149 11.65 -2.42 -8.72
C LEU A 149 12.12 -2.95 -10.09
N SER A 150 11.31 -2.85 -11.14
CA SER A 150 11.72 -3.25 -12.50
C SER A 150 12.86 -2.39 -13.05
N GLY A 151 12.96 -1.14 -12.63
CA GLY A 151 14.01 -0.22 -13.11
C GLY A 151 13.76 0.34 -14.51
N ASP A 152 12.66 -0.05 -15.18
CA ASP A 152 12.29 0.42 -16.52
C ASP A 152 11.43 1.68 -16.43
N GLY A 153 11.75 2.70 -17.25
CA GLY A 153 10.90 3.86 -17.51
C GLY A 153 10.73 4.87 -16.36
N LEU A 154 11.32 6.05 -16.54
CA LEU A 154 10.74 7.31 -16.04
C LEU A 154 10.00 7.97 -17.22
N PRO A 155 8.87 8.66 -16.99
CA PRO A 155 8.26 9.06 -15.71
C PRO A 155 7.34 7.98 -15.07
N PHE A 156 6.61 8.35 -14.00
CA PHE A 156 5.58 7.51 -13.37
C PHE A 156 4.54 7.02 -14.41
N PRO A 157 4.08 5.74 -14.37
CA PRO A 157 3.23 5.17 -15.40
C PRO A 157 1.88 5.89 -15.53
N VAL A 158 1.53 6.25 -16.77
CA VAL A 158 0.28 6.98 -17.08
C VAL A 158 -0.94 6.14 -16.73
N GLU A 159 -0.84 4.83 -16.90
CA GLU A 159 -1.89 3.87 -16.58
C GLU A 159 -2.21 3.85 -15.08
N LEU A 160 -1.18 3.96 -14.22
CA LEU A 160 -1.39 4.03 -12.77
C LEU A 160 -2.04 5.34 -12.35
N THR A 161 -1.68 6.44 -12.99
CA THR A 161 -2.36 7.73 -12.78
C THR A 161 -3.82 7.65 -13.21
N ALA A 162 -4.09 7.14 -14.42
CA ALA A 162 -5.45 7.02 -14.95
C ALA A 162 -6.33 6.11 -14.07
N ASN A 163 -5.79 4.97 -13.63
CA ASN A 163 -6.49 4.05 -12.73
C ASN A 163 -6.84 4.72 -11.39
N LEU A 164 -5.92 5.49 -10.81
CA LEU A 164 -6.19 6.18 -9.56
C LEU A 164 -7.18 7.33 -9.73
N ASP A 165 -7.07 8.11 -10.81
CA ASP A 165 -7.98 9.23 -11.08
C ASP A 165 -9.42 8.74 -11.34
N ALA A 166 -9.60 7.54 -11.90
CA ALA A 166 -10.90 6.90 -12.06
C ALA A 166 -11.59 6.57 -10.71
N LEU A 167 -10.83 6.51 -9.61
CA LEU A 167 -11.31 6.20 -8.26
C LEU A 167 -11.50 7.47 -7.39
N ARG A 168 -11.38 8.66 -8.00
CA ARG A 168 -11.71 9.91 -7.30
C ARG A 168 -13.19 9.95 -6.96
N MET A 169 -13.49 10.35 -5.73
CA MET A 169 -14.84 10.65 -5.33
C MET A 169 -15.37 11.88 -6.10
N PRO A 170 -16.65 11.87 -6.50
CA PRO A 170 -17.25 13.04 -7.12
C PRO A 170 -17.14 14.24 -6.17
N SER A 171 -16.73 15.39 -6.70
CA SER A 171 -16.67 16.63 -5.93
C SER A 171 -18.08 16.97 -5.43
N THR A 172 -18.28 16.99 -4.13
CA THR A 172 -19.51 17.54 -3.56
C THR A 172 -19.46 19.05 -3.74
N SER A 173 -20.01 19.54 -4.84
CA SER A 173 -20.28 20.96 -5.10
C SER A 173 -21.35 21.50 -4.15
#